data_AF-A0A834Y483-F1
#
_entry.id   AF-A0A834Y483-F1
#
_cell.length_a   1.000
_cell.length_b   1.000
_cell.length_c   1.000
_cell.angle_alpha   90.00
_cell.angle_beta   90.00
_cell.angle_gamma   90.00
#
_symmetry.space_group_name_H-M   'P 1'
#
loop_
_entity.id
_entity.type
_entity.pdbx_description
1 polymer ?
#
loop_
_entity_poly.entity_id
_entity_poly.type
_entity_poly.pdbx_seq_one_letter_code
_entity_poly.pdbx_strand_id
1 'polypeptide(L)'
;MGPQLNIWDGKLTHVEECHSANCKLCIDLRGGAKGCRRRVALQVVHYPDHQFPSMHQANRRQPSAGGPQPISSRETGDRKYSKASSSSQSPDLSPQVMPVSADFCPGKKVCKIVEGQRYSKRLNEKQITALLKVTCQRPHDRERDIIQTVHHNAYHEDPYAKEFGIKISEKLASVEARILPPPWLKYHDTGKEKDCLPHVGQWNMMNKKMVNGGTVNSWICINFSRIVQDSVAHRFCQELAQMCYVSGMAFNPDPILPPYSARPDHVERALKARYHDAMTKLKPLGKELDLLIVVLPDNNGSLYDLGLVSQCCLTKHVFKMSKQYLANVALKINVKVGGRNTVLVDALSRRIPLVVASQDWPEVTKYAGLVCAQAHRQELIQDLYKSGKILEHLISFRRATGQKPQRIIFYRDGVSEGQFYQVLLYELDAIRKACASLEPNYQPPVTFVVVQKRHHTRLFANNHADRNAVDKSGNILPGTVVDSKICHPTEFDFYLCSHAGIQGTSRPAHYHVLWDENNFTADRLQSLTNNLCYTYARCTRSVSIVPPAYYAHQAAFRARFYMEPETSDSGSMTSGPAGRGSGIGGVRSTRVPGGNVAVRPLPALKENVKKVMFYC
;
A
#
# COMPACT_ATOMS: atom_id res chain seq x y z
N MET A 1 19.70 -17.21 59.41
CA MET A 1 19.80 -15.94 60.15
C MET A 1 19.66 -14.79 59.16
N GLY A 2 18.78 -13.83 59.44
CA GLY A 2 18.70 -12.56 58.71
C GLY A 2 17.37 -12.36 57.96
N PRO A 3 16.65 -11.24 58.16
CA PRO A 3 15.18 -11.25 58.21
C PRO A 3 14.47 -10.30 57.22
N GLN A 4 13.15 -10.47 57.20
CA GLN A 4 12.04 -9.56 56.88
C GLN A 4 12.32 -8.10 56.55
N LEU A 5 11.55 -7.56 55.59
CA LEU A 5 11.25 -6.14 55.52
C LEU A 5 9.75 -5.89 55.27
N ASN A 6 9.24 -5.00 56.09
CA ASN A 6 7.85 -4.73 56.42
C ASN A 6 7.03 -4.05 55.31
N ILE A 7 5.75 -4.39 55.31
CA ILE A 7 4.64 -3.60 54.80
C ILE A 7 4.28 -2.56 55.88
N TRP A 8 3.92 -1.32 55.51
CA TRP A 8 2.74 -0.55 55.97
C TRP A 8 2.80 0.93 55.53
N ASP A 9 1.64 1.37 55.02
CA ASP A 9 1.01 2.69 55.07
C ASP A 9 1.58 3.95 54.40
N GLY A 10 0.68 4.61 53.66
CA GLY A 10 0.55 6.06 53.80
C GLY A 10 -0.07 6.85 52.65
N LYS A 11 -1.39 7.02 52.70
CA LYS A 11 -2.17 8.21 52.28
C LYS A 11 -2.50 8.42 50.79
N LEU A 12 -3.72 8.01 50.45
CA LEU A 12 -4.59 8.76 49.54
C LEU A 12 -4.76 10.19 50.05
N THR A 13 -4.40 11.18 49.24
CA THR A 13 -4.97 12.52 49.31
C THR A 13 -5.93 12.69 48.14
N HIS A 14 -7.22 12.78 48.49
CA HIS A 14 -8.25 13.40 47.66
C HIS A 14 -7.76 14.77 47.17
N VAL A 15 -7.88 15.04 45.87
CA VAL A 15 -7.92 16.41 45.35
C VAL A 15 -9.22 16.56 44.60
N GLU A 16 -10.06 17.43 45.15
CA GLU A 16 -11.39 17.81 44.69
C GLU A 16 -11.39 18.34 43.25
N GLU A 17 -12.45 18.01 42.52
CA GLU A 17 -12.80 18.64 41.26
C GLU A 17 -13.14 20.12 41.48
N CYS A 18 -12.25 21.03 41.09
CA CYS A 18 -12.61 22.44 40.92
C CYS A 18 -13.16 22.66 39.51
N HIS A 19 -14.49 22.67 39.39
CA HIS A 19 -15.19 23.32 38.29
C HIS A 19 -15.05 24.84 38.43
N SER A 20 -14.24 25.49 37.61
CA SER A 20 -14.47 26.89 37.27
C SER A 20 -14.04 27.20 35.85
N ALA A 21 -15.01 27.70 35.07
CA ALA A 21 -14.82 28.28 33.77
C ALA A 21 -14.23 29.68 33.94
N ASN A 22 -13.04 29.90 33.35
CA ASN A 22 -12.50 31.15 32.81
C ASN A 22 -10.99 31.18 33.00
N CYS A 23 -10.22 30.99 31.91
CA CYS A 23 -8.88 31.53 31.87
C CYS A 23 -8.55 32.08 30.47
N LYS A 24 -8.25 33.38 30.49
CA LYS A 24 -7.84 34.25 29.40
C LYS A 24 -6.51 33.79 28.80
N LEU A 25 -6.30 34.23 27.56
CA LEU A 25 -5.03 34.31 26.84
C LEU A 25 -3.86 34.66 27.80
N CYS A 26 -2.91 33.75 27.97
CA CYS A 26 -1.55 34.08 28.42
C CYS A 26 -0.59 33.69 27.31
N ILE A 27 -0.14 34.70 26.57
CA ILE A 27 1.03 34.63 25.71
C ILE A 27 2.23 34.76 26.64
N ASP A 28 3.01 33.69 26.80
CA ASP A 28 4.35 33.77 27.39
C ASP A 28 5.38 33.53 26.28
N LEU A 29 6.11 34.59 25.96
CA LEU A 29 7.22 34.63 25.01
C LEU A 29 8.49 34.17 25.73
N ARG A 30 8.65 32.86 25.95
CA ARG A 30 9.96 32.22 26.22
C ARG A 30 9.86 30.68 26.27
N GLY A 31 10.52 30.02 25.31
CA GLY A 31 11.19 28.72 25.48
C GLY A 31 10.36 27.46 25.84
N GLY A 32 10.09 26.62 24.83
CA GLY A 32 9.75 25.20 25.01
C GLY A 32 8.31 24.86 24.64
N ALA A 33 8.11 24.18 23.51
CA ALA A 33 6.81 23.67 23.10
C ALA A 33 6.35 22.54 24.04
N LYS A 34 5.73 22.89 25.17
CA LYS A 34 4.83 21.99 25.88
C LYS A 34 3.56 21.89 25.04
N GLY A 35 3.47 20.84 24.23
CA GLY A 35 2.27 20.53 23.45
C GLY A 35 1.04 20.50 24.35
N CYS A 36 0.00 21.25 23.98
CA CYS A 36 -1.28 21.24 24.65
C CYS A 36 -1.88 19.82 24.51
N ARG A 37 -1.72 18.98 25.54
CA ARG A 37 -2.19 17.59 25.58
C ARG A 37 -3.72 17.58 25.54
N ARG A 38 -4.31 17.12 24.44
CA ARG A 38 -5.75 16.79 24.39
C ARG A 38 -5.90 15.28 24.55
N ARG A 39 -6.48 14.86 25.67
CA ARG A 39 -6.88 13.47 25.89
C ARG A 39 -8.22 13.26 25.21
N VAL A 40 -8.35 12.22 24.40
CA VAL A 40 -9.60 11.80 23.77
C VAL A 40 -9.82 10.34 24.11
N ALA A 41 -11.01 9.99 24.60
CA ALA A 41 -11.37 8.60 24.85
C ALA A 41 -11.80 7.93 23.53
N LEU A 42 -11.23 6.77 23.21
CA LEU A 42 -11.60 5.95 22.06
C LEU A 42 -12.12 4.58 22.49
N GLN A 43 -12.92 3.94 21.66
CA GLN A 43 -13.37 2.56 21.80
C GLN A 43 -12.67 1.65 20.80
N VAL A 44 -12.27 0.44 21.23
CA VAL A 44 -11.43 -0.50 20.46
C VAL A 44 -12.06 -1.88 20.37
N VAL A 45 -11.89 -2.53 19.22
CA VAL A 45 -12.25 -3.94 18.98
C VAL A 45 -11.03 -4.71 18.50
N HIS A 46 -10.70 -5.82 19.15
CA HIS A 46 -9.73 -6.82 18.67
C HIS A 46 -10.49 -8.08 18.25
N TYR A 47 -10.11 -8.72 17.14
CA TYR A 47 -10.74 -9.95 16.68
C TYR A 47 -9.90 -11.16 17.09
N PRO A 48 -10.50 -12.27 17.56
CA PRO A 48 -9.83 -13.56 17.66
C PRO A 48 -9.91 -14.32 16.32
N ASP A 49 -8.84 -15.06 15.99
CA ASP A 49 -8.77 -15.95 14.83
C ASP A 49 -9.62 -17.22 15.06
N HIS A 50 -10.56 -17.49 14.16
CA HIS A 50 -11.20 -18.81 14.08
C HIS A 50 -10.50 -19.67 13.02
N GLN A 51 -9.62 -20.56 13.47
CA GLN A 51 -9.19 -21.73 12.70
C GLN A 51 -10.25 -22.83 12.89
N PHE A 52 -10.90 -23.24 11.80
CA PHE A 52 -11.75 -24.43 11.80
C PHE A 52 -10.88 -25.69 11.72
N PRO A 53 -11.05 -26.68 12.60
CA PRO A 53 -10.30 -27.94 12.54
C PRO A 53 -10.83 -28.84 11.41
N SER A 54 -9.92 -29.44 10.65
CA SER A 54 -10.20 -30.49 9.68
C SER A 54 -10.47 -31.81 10.39
N MET A 55 -11.64 -32.42 10.20
CA MET A 55 -11.93 -33.77 10.70
C MET A 55 -11.38 -34.88 9.79
N HIS A 56 -11.00 -35.97 10.47
CA HIS A 56 -10.29 -37.16 10.01
C HIS A 56 -11.12 -38.18 9.20
N GLN A 57 -10.37 -38.92 8.37
CA GLN A 57 -10.42 -40.36 8.03
C GLN A 57 -11.76 -41.12 8.05
N ALA A 58 -12.10 -41.72 6.90
CA ALA A 58 -13.00 -42.86 6.79
C ALA A 58 -12.30 -44.06 6.13
N ASN A 59 -12.53 -45.24 6.70
CA ASN A 59 -11.92 -46.54 6.43
C ASN A 59 -12.11 -47.06 4.98
N ARG A 60 -11.06 -47.70 4.44
CA ARG A 60 -11.10 -48.48 3.19
C ARG A 60 -11.78 -49.84 3.43
N ARG A 61 -12.79 -50.15 2.63
CA ARG A 61 -13.19 -51.53 2.27
C ARG A 61 -13.16 -51.65 0.75
N GLN A 62 -12.48 -52.68 0.23
CA GLN A 62 -12.52 -53.05 -1.18
C GLN A 62 -13.85 -53.74 -1.51
N PRO A 63 -14.39 -53.53 -2.72
CA PRO A 63 -15.16 -54.57 -3.39
C PRO A 63 -14.60 -54.94 -4.76
N SER A 64 -14.87 -56.20 -5.10
CA SER A 64 -14.46 -57.01 -6.24
C SER A 64 -15.12 -56.63 -7.57
N ALA A 65 -14.46 -57.06 -8.65
CA ALA A 65 -14.82 -56.86 -10.05
C ALA A 65 -16.15 -57.49 -10.47
N GLY A 66 -16.89 -56.76 -11.31
CA GLY A 66 -18.07 -57.24 -12.03
C GLY A 66 -18.75 -56.09 -12.77
N GLY A 67 -18.45 -55.90 -14.06
CA GLY A 67 -19.02 -54.82 -14.87
C GLY A 67 -20.34 -55.19 -15.54
N PRO A 68 -21.24 -54.21 -15.73
CA PRO A 68 -22.16 -54.19 -16.86
C PRO A 68 -21.92 -52.97 -17.77
N GLN A 69 -22.42 -53.07 -19.01
CA GLN A 69 -22.19 -52.14 -20.12
C GLN A 69 -22.65 -50.69 -19.87
N PRO A 70 -22.05 -49.69 -20.55
CA PRO A 70 -22.31 -48.27 -20.28
C PRO A 70 -23.70 -47.83 -20.76
N ILE A 71 -24.51 -47.35 -19.81
CA ILE A 71 -25.80 -46.67 -20.04
C ILE A 71 -25.57 -45.15 -19.97
N SER A 72 -26.31 -44.35 -20.75
CA SER A 72 -26.12 -42.90 -20.77
C SER A 72 -26.52 -42.23 -19.44
N SER A 73 -25.83 -41.15 -19.04
CA SER A 73 -26.10 -40.38 -17.81
C SER A 73 -27.55 -39.85 -17.74
N ARG A 74 -28.16 -39.61 -18.90
CA ARG A 74 -29.54 -39.14 -19.06
C ARG A 74 -30.58 -40.21 -18.69
N GLU A 75 -30.42 -41.43 -19.22
CA GLU A 75 -31.34 -42.54 -18.91
C GLU A 75 -31.29 -42.92 -17.42
N THR A 76 -30.14 -42.72 -16.77
CA THR A 76 -29.99 -42.97 -15.34
C THR A 76 -30.70 -41.91 -14.49
N GLY A 77 -30.64 -40.64 -14.90
CA GLY A 77 -31.36 -39.54 -14.26
C GLY A 77 -32.88 -39.68 -14.35
N ASP A 78 -33.39 -39.93 -15.56
CA ASP A 78 -34.83 -40.04 -15.83
C ASP A 78 -35.46 -41.31 -15.24
N ARG A 79 -34.73 -42.43 -15.10
CA ARG A 79 -35.23 -43.67 -14.46
C ARG A 79 -35.22 -43.65 -12.93
N LYS A 80 -34.29 -42.94 -12.28
CA LYS A 80 -34.18 -42.92 -10.80
C LYS A 80 -34.84 -41.70 -10.14
N TYR A 81 -34.90 -40.58 -10.83
CA TYR A 81 -35.45 -39.34 -10.30
C TYR A 81 -36.43 -38.79 -11.34
N SER A 82 -37.74 -38.89 -11.09
CA SER A 82 -38.82 -38.46 -12.00
C SER A 82 -38.80 -36.95 -12.29
N LYS A 83 -37.79 -36.46 -13.04
CA LYS A 83 -37.61 -35.07 -13.46
C LYS A 83 -37.09 -35.03 -14.89
N ALA A 84 -38.01 -34.83 -15.84
CA ALA A 84 -37.67 -34.69 -17.26
C ALA A 84 -36.73 -33.49 -17.51
N SER A 85 -35.58 -33.76 -18.14
CA SER A 85 -34.57 -32.76 -18.52
C SER A 85 -34.92 -32.03 -19.85
N SER A 86 -35.26 -30.74 -19.78
CA SER A 86 -35.77 -29.94 -20.91
C SER A 86 -34.72 -29.13 -21.71
N SER A 87 -33.54 -29.68 -22.01
CA SER A 87 -32.60 -29.05 -22.96
C SER A 87 -31.45 -29.99 -23.35
N SER A 88 -31.26 -30.24 -24.65
CA SER A 88 -30.34 -31.23 -25.23
C SER A 88 -28.87 -30.79 -25.40
N GLN A 89 -28.46 -29.62 -24.89
CA GLN A 89 -27.11 -29.07 -25.13
C GLN A 89 -26.46 -28.45 -23.88
N SER A 90 -26.42 -29.15 -22.75
CA SER A 90 -25.67 -28.71 -21.56
C SER A 90 -24.63 -29.74 -21.16
N PRO A 91 -23.33 -29.39 -21.04
CA PRO A 91 -22.31 -30.35 -20.65
C PRO A 91 -22.49 -30.79 -19.19
N ASP A 92 -22.29 -32.08 -18.94
CA ASP A 92 -22.29 -32.69 -17.61
C ASP A 92 -21.13 -32.18 -16.75
N LEU A 93 -21.34 -32.09 -15.44
CA LEU A 93 -20.33 -31.65 -14.48
C LEU A 93 -19.63 -32.88 -13.88
N SER A 94 -18.30 -32.92 -13.99
CA SER A 94 -17.46 -33.91 -13.31
C SER A 94 -16.94 -33.32 -11.98
N PRO A 95 -17.33 -33.86 -10.82
CA PRO A 95 -16.77 -33.43 -9.54
C PRO A 95 -15.30 -33.89 -9.42
N GLN A 96 -14.39 -32.97 -9.09
CA GLN A 96 -12.94 -33.23 -9.12
C GLN A 96 -12.35 -33.91 -7.87
N VAL A 97 -13.14 -34.28 -6.86
CA VAL A 97 -12.59 -34.95 -5.66
C VAL A 97 -13.55 -36.02 -5.13
N MET A 98 -13.45 -37.23 -5.67
CA MET A 98 -13.95 -38.48 -5.08
C MET A 98 -12.96 -39.61 -5.45
N PRO A 99 -12.58 -40.52 -4.53
CA PRO A 99 -11.80 -41.69 -4.89
C PRO A 99 -12.72 -42.75 -5.50
N VAL A 100 -12.53 -43.04 -6.78
CA VAL A 100 -12.89 -44.29 -7.47
C VAL A 100 -14.38 -44.72 -7.40
N SER A 101 -15.30 -43.87 -7.87
CA SER A 101 -16.54 -44.32 -8.54
C SER A 101 -16.95 -43.24 -9.55
N ALA A 102 -17.29 -43.64 -10.78
CA ALA A 102 -17.68 -42.73 -11.84
C ALA A 102 -19.14 -42.29 -11.67
N ASP A 103 -19.43 -41.52 -10.63
CA ASP A 103 -20.75 -40.93 -10.43
C ASP A 103 -20.87 -39.62 -11.22
N PHE A 104 -21.50 -39.68 -12.39
CA PHE A 104 -21.88 -38.50 -13.18
C PHE A 104 -23.16 -37.88 -12.61
N CYS A 105 -23.09 -36.62 -12.18
CA CYS A 105 -24.28 -35.85 -11.83
C CYS A 105 -24.95 -35.33 -13.12
N PRO A 106 -26.23 -35.66 -13.38
CA PRO A 106 -26.88 -35.34 -14.65
C PRO A 106 -27.14 -33.83 -14.75
N GLY A 107 -26.35 -33.09 -15.55
CA GLY A 107 -26.62 -31.70 -15.95
C GLY A 107 -26.68 -30.59 -14.86
N LYS A 108 -26.32 -29.36 -15.26
CA LYS A 108 -26.36 -28.14 -14.42
C LYS A 108 -27.72 -27.81 -13.76
N LYS A 109 -28.82 -28.44 -14.18
CA LYS A 109 -30.20 -28.11 -13.73
C LYS A 109 -30.61 -28.79 -12.41
N VAL A 110 -29.93 -29.85 -11.97
CA VAL A 110 -30.25 -30.56 -10.71
C VAL A 110 -29.22 -30.38 -9.61
N CYS A 111 -28.08 -29.73 -9.90
CA CYS A 111 -27.09 -29.38 -8.88
C CYS A 111 -27.40 -28.00 -8.29
N LYS A 112 -27.49 -27.91 -6.96
CA LYS A 112 -27.47 -26.63 -6.23
C LYS A 112 -26.05 -26.38 -5.70
N ILE A 113 -25.60 -25.13 -5.77
CA ILE A 113 -24.33 -24.74 -5.15
C ILE A 113 -24.53 -24.79 -3.64
N VAL A 114 -23.71 -25.59 -2.95
CA VAL A 114 -23.72 -25.65 -1.49
C VAL A 114 -23.36 -24.28 -0.91
N GLU A 115 -24.10 -23.85 0.09
CA GLU A 115 -23.89 -22.55 0.76
C GLU A 115 -22.57 -22.51 1.53
N GLY A 116 -22.11 -21.31 1.91
CA GLY A 116 -20.88 -21.12 2.68
C GLY A 116 -19.56 -21.27 1.90
N GLN A 117 -19.60 -21.54 0.59
CA GLN A 117 -18.40 -21.65 -0.23
C GLN A 117 -17.78 -20.29 -0.54
N ARG A 118 -16.53 -20.09 -0.11
CA ARG A 118 -15.75 -18.87 -0.40
C ARG A 118 -15.48 -18.73 -1.90
N TYR A 119 -15.83 -17.58 -2.47
CA TYR A 119 -15.42 -17.22 -3.82
C TYR A 119 -13.91 -16.89 -3.88
N SER A 120 -13.14 -17.67 -4.65
CA SER A 120 -11.67 -17.58 -4.68
C SER A 120 -11.11 -16.82 -5.89
N LYS A 121 -11.94 -16.52 -6.91
CA LYS A 121 -11.50 -15.82 -8.12
C LYS A 121 -11.53 -14.30 -7.92
N ARG A 122 -10.78 -13.57 -8.75
CA ARG A 122 -10.79 -12.10 -8.75
C ARG A 122 -12.16 -11.60 -9.22
N LEU A 123 -12.76 -10.71 -8.43
CA LEU A 123 -14.01 -10.04 -8.77
C LEU A 123 -13.79 -9.05 -9.93
N ASN A 124 -14.77 -8.90 -10.81
CA ASN A 124 -14.74 -7.87 -11.85
C ASN A 124 -15.02 -6.47 -11.27
N GLU A 125 -14.75 -5.40 -12.02
CA GLU A 125 -14.88 -4.02 -11.51
C GLU A 125 -16.30 -3.67 -11.03
N LYS A 126 -17.34 -4.20 -11.71
CA LYS A 126 -18.74 -4.00 -11.31
C LYS A 126 -19.04 -4.69 -9.97
N GLN A 127 -18.57 -5.92 -9.80
CA GLN A 127 -18.70 -6.70 -8.56
C GLN A 127 -17.89 -6.08 -7.42
N ILE A 128 -16.67 -5.60 -7.68
CA ILE A 128 -15.87 -4.86 -6.70
C ILE A 128 -16.62 -3.60 -6.27
N THR A 129 -17.16 -2.83 -7.21
CA THR A 129 -17.92 -1.61 -6.89
C THR A 129 -19.17 -1.92 -6.08
N ALA A 130 -19.92 -2.97 -6.43
CA ALA A 130 -21.07 -3.43 -5.66
C ALA A 130 -20.66 -3.87 -4.24
N LEU A 131 -19.60 -4.67 -4.12
CA LEU A 131 -19.06 -5.11 -2.83
C LEU A 131 -18.61 -3.92 -1.98
N LEU A 132 -17.91 -2.95 -2.56
CA LEU A 132 -17.47 -1.74 -1.86
C LEU A 132 -18.66 -0.90 -1.40
N LYS A 133 -19.72 -0.77 -2.20
CA LYS A 133 -20.94 -0.06 -1.79
C LYS A 133 -21.61 -0.70 -0.57
N VAL A 134 -21.61 -2.03 -0.50
CA VAL A 134 -22.25 -2.77 0.61
C VAL A 134 -21.35 -2.87 1.84
N THR A 135 -20.04 -3.05 1.66
CA THR A 135 -19.10 -3.27 2.78
C THR A 135 -18.55 -1.99 3.39
N CYS A 136 -18.68 -0.86 2.69
CA CYS A 136 -18.22 0.43 3.16
C CYS A 136 -19.20 1.02 4.17
N GLN A 137 -18.88 0.84 5.45
CA GLN A 137 -19.66 1.38 6.56
C GLN A 137 -18.91 2.52 7.23
N ARG A 138 -19.64 3.59 7.55
CA ARG A 138 -19.13 4.69 8.36
C ARG A 138 -18.86 4.21 9.80
N PRO A 139 -18.05 4.95 10.57
CA PRO A 139 -17.61 4.50 11.90
C PRO A 139 -18.76 4.15 12.84
N HIS A 140 -19.77 5.02 12.94
CA HIS A 140 -20.95 4.78 13.78
C HIS A 140 -21.74 3.52 13.39
N ASP A 141 -21.96 3.30 12.09
CA ASP A 141 -22.67 2.10 11.63
C ASP A 141 -21.85 0.83 11.84
N ARG A 142 -20.53 0.90 11.61
CA ARG A 142 -19.62 -0.21 11.84
C ARG A 142 -19.54 -0.58 13.32
N GLU A 143 -19.47 0.42 14.20
CA GLU A 143 -19.46 0.21 15.65
C GLU A 143 -20.73 -0.49 16.12
N ARG A 144 -21.90 -0.02 15.66
CA ARG A 144 -23.19 -0.66 15.95
C ARG A 144 -23.25 -2.11 15.46
N ASP A 145 -22.83 -2.36 14.21
CA ASP A 145 -22.80 -3.72 13.65
C ASP A 145 -21.90 -4.66 14.47
N ILE A 146 -20.76 -4.17 14.95
CA ILE A 146 -19.85 -4.96 15.80
C ILE A 146 -20.51 -5.29 17.13
N ILE A 147 -21.08 -4.29 17.82
CA ILE A 147 -21.77 -4.49 19.10
C ILE A 147 -22.93 -5.49 18.92
N GLN A 148 -23.73 -5.32 17.86
CA GLN A 148 -24.83 -6.24 17.55
C GLN A 148 -24.34 -7.66 17.28
N THR A 149 -23.20 -7.84 16.58
CA THR A 149 -22.60 -9.15 16.33
C THR A 149 -22.14 -9.81 17.62
N VAL A 150 -21.53 -9.05 18.54
CA VAL A 150 -21.09 -9.56 19.85
C VAL A 150 -22.29 -10.03 20.69
N HIS A 151 -23.38 -9.25 20.73
CA HIS A 151 -24.61 -9.66 21.41
C HIS A 151 -25.27 -10.87 20.75
N HIS A 152 -25.32 -10.92 19.41
CA HIS A 152 -25.90 -12.05 18.67
C HIS A 152 -25.15 -13.36 18.91
N ASN A 153 -23.82 -13.30 18.99
CA ASN A 153 -22.99 -14.48 19.23
C ASN A 153 -23.08 -14.99 20.69
N ALA A 154 -23.64 -14.19 21.61
CA ALA A 154 -23.87 -14.56 23.01
C ALA A 154 -22.67 -15.31 23.65
N TYR A 155 -21.46 -14.75 23.52
CA TYR A 155 -20.22 -15.42 23.96
C TYR A 155 -20.22 -15.82 25.44
N HIS A 156 -21.03 -15.15 26.27
CA HIS A 156 -21.19 -15.51 27.68
C HIS A 156 -21.98 -16.82 27.89
N GLU A 157 -22.70 -17.30 26.87
CA GLU A 157 -23.43 -18.56 26.89
C GLU A 157 -22.61 -19.76 26.40
N ASP A 158 -21.49 -19.51 25.70
CA ASP A 158 -20.64 -20.53 25.08
C ASP A 158 -20.17 -21.57 26.12
N PRO A 159 -20.50 -22.87 25.93
CA PRO A 159 -20.16 -23.92 26.88
C PRO A 159 -18.65 -24.06 27.07
N TYR A 160 -17.85 -23.86 26.01
CA TYR A 160 -16.40 -23.94 26.09
C TYR A 160 -15.83 -22.74 26.86
N ALA A 161 -16.29 -21.52 26.59
CA ALA A 161 -15.82 -20.35 27.32
C ALA A 161 -16.09 -20.46 28.84
N LYS A 162 -17.26 -21.01 29.21
CA LYS A 162 -17.62 -21.28 30.62
C LYS A 162 -16.73 -22.33 31.26
N GLU A 163 -16.44 -23.42 30.55
CA GLU A 163 -15.56 -24.50 31.02
C GLU A 163 -14.15 -23.97 31.37
N PHE A 164 -13.60 -23.08 30.53
CA PHE A 164 -12.31 -22.43 30.77
C PHE A 164 -12.38 -21.22 31.71
N GLY A 165 -13.56 -20.88 32.27
CA GLY A 165 -13.74 -19.73 33.15
C GLY A 165 -13.55 -18.36 32.48
N ILE A 166 -13.62 -18.32 31.15
CA ILE A 166 -13.41 -17.10 30.35
C ILE A 166 -14.70 -16.27 30.36
N LYS A 167 -14.57 -14.99 30.72
CA LYS A 167 -15.67 -14.02 30.68
C LYS A 167 -15.35 -12.93 29.66
N ILE A 168 -16.22 -12.77 28.66
CA ILE A 168 -16.06 -11.78 27.59
C ILE A 168 -17.00 -10.61 27.85
N SER A 169 -16.46 -9.39 27.87
CA SER A 169 -17.24 -8.16 27.98
C SER A 169 -17.99 -7.87 26.68
N GLU A 170 -19.27 -7.49 26.78
CA GLU A 170 -20.09 -7.05 25.65
C GLU A 170 -19.82 -5.58 25.26
N LYS A 171 -19.16 -4.83 26.15
CA LYS A 171 -18.77 -3.44 25.91
C LYS A 171 -17.41 -3.36 25.25
N LEU A 172 -17.27 -2.38 24.35
CA LEU A 172 -15.99 -2.05 23.71
C LEU A 172 -14.96 -1.56 24.73
N ALA A 173 -13.69 -1.89 24.49
CA ALA A 173 -12.61 -1.45 25.37
C ALA A 173 -12.38 0.06 25.23
N SER A 174 -12.46 0.79 26.34
CA SER A 174 -12.20 2.23 26.38
C SER A 174 -10.72 2.52 26.61
N VAL A 175 -10.10 3.27 25.68
CA VAL A 175 -8.69 3.62 25.70
C VAL A 175 -8.50 5.13 25.67
N GLU A 176 -7.46 5.61 26.36
CA GLU A 176 -7.04 6.99 26.21
C GLU A 176 -6.19 7.12 24.94
N ALA A 177 -6.49 8.14 24.16
CA ALA A 177 -5.75 8.50 22.96
C ALA A 177 -5.29 9.94 23.01
N ARG A 178 -4.24 10.22 22.24
CA ARG A 178 -3.67 11.57 22.08
C ARG A 178 -3.76 11.97 20.63
N ILE A 179 -4.07 13.22 20.35
CA ILE A 179 -4.05 13.76 18.98
C ILE A 179 -2.77 14.58 18.83
N LEU A 180 -1.83 14.05 18.03
CA LEU A 180 -0.61 14.75 17.68
C LEU A 180 -0.91 15.96 16.77
N PRO A 181 -0.26 17.11 16.99
CA PRO A 181 -0.42 18.25 16.11
C PRO A 181 0.13 17.93 14.70
N PRO A 182 -0.48 18.46 13.63
CA PRO A 182 0.10 18.38 12.30
C PRO A 182 1.40 19.21 12.22
N PRO A 183 2.39 18.80 11.43
CA PRO A 183 3.61 19.58 11.23
C PRO A 183 3.36 20.79 10.34
N TRP A 184 4.19 21.81 10.49
CA TRP A 184 4.28 22.91 9.54
C TRP A 184 5.02 22.47 8.27
N LEU A 185 4.42 22.77 7.11
CA LEU A 185 4.98 22.47 5.80
C LEU A 185 5.52 23.75 5.17
N LYS A 186 6.75 23.72 4.67
CA LYS A 186 7.35 24.82 3.92
C LYS A 186 7.30 24.58 2.42
N TYR A 187 6.97 25.64 1.71
CA TYR A 187 6.94 25.82 0.26
C TYR A 187 7.93 26.91 -0.15
N HIS A 188 8.05 27.20 -1.45
CA HIS A 188 9.03 28.17 -1.95
C HIS A 188 8.68 29.62 -1.57
N ASP A 189 9.71 30.42 -1.26
CA ASP A 189 9.56 31.78 -0.74
C ASP A 189 8.95 32.78 -1.73
N THR A 190 8.96 32.47 -3.02
CA THR A 190 8.30 33.29 -4.06
C THR A 190 6.80 33.01 -4.19
N GLY A 191 6.28 31.99 -3.49
CA GLY A 191 4.85 31.75 -3.38
C GLY A 191 4.19 32.84 -2.52
N LYS A 192 2.88 33.06 -2.71
CA LYS A 192 2.12 33.96 -1.82
C LYS A 192 2.00 33.36 -0.42
N GLU A 193 1.87 32.04 -0.33
CA GLU A 193 1.86 31.29 0.93
C GLU A 193 3.11 30.41 0.99
N LYS A 194 3.95 30.67 1.99
CA LYS A 194 5.27 30.03 2.15
C LYS A 194 5.21 28.87 3.13
N ASP A 195 4.49 29.04 4.23
CA ASP A 195 4.28 28.01 5.23
C ASP A 195 2.79 27.66 5.28
N CYS A 196 2.51 26.36 5.41
CA CYS A 196 1.16 25.83 5.42
C CYS A 196 0.99 24.87 6.59
N LEU A 197 -0.05 25.09 7.39
CA LEU A 197 -0.46 24.14 8.41
C LEU A 197 -1.63 23.29 7.87
N PRO A 198 -1.46 21.97 7.72
CA PRO A 198 -2.53 21.08 7.28
C PRO A 198 -3.74 21.12 8.21
N HIS A 199 -4.95 21.11 7.63
CA HIS A 199 -6.19 21.04 8.38
C HIS A 199 -6.83 19.66 8.20
N VAL A 200 -7.00 18.91 9.29
CA VAL A 200 -7.53 17.53 9.30
C VAL A 200 -6.80 16.68 8.24
N GLY A 201 -5.46 16.70 8.27
CA GLY A 201 -4.61 15.90 7.39
C GLY A 201 -4.66 16.28 5.91
N GLN A 202 -5.18 17.46 5.54
CA GLN A 202 -5.32 17.89 4.15
C GLN A 202 -4.87 19.35 3.97
N TRP A 203 -4.31 19.64 2.79
CA TRP A 203 -4.00 20.99 2.31
C TRP A 203 -4.10 21.01 0.78
N ASN A 204 -3.77 22.13 0.14
CA ASN A 204 -3.79 22.27 -1.32
C ASN A 204 -2.60 23.12 -1.82
N MET A 205 -2.40 23.12 -3.14
CA MET A 205 -1.34 23.88 -3.82
C MET A 205 -1.74 25.32 -4.18
N MET A 206 -2.93 25.80 -3.80
CA MET A 206 -3.32 27.17 -4.15
C MET A 206 -2.39 28.17 -3.48
N ASN A 207 -1.98 29.20 -4.22
CA ASN A 207 -1.08 30.27 -3.79
C ASN A 207 0.34 29.83 -3.38
N LYS A 208 0.71 28.57 -3.64
CA LYS A 208 1.99 27.98 -3.26
C LYS A 208 2.81 27.61 -4.49
N LYS A 209 4.13 27.61 -4.34
CA LYS A 209 5.07 27.06 -5.32
C LYS A 209 5.91 25.98 -4.66
N MET A 210 6.17 24.90 -5.39
CA MET A 210 6.97 23.77 -4.94
C MET A 210 8.35 24.24 -4.49
N VAL A 211 8.87 23.68 -3.39
CA VAL A 211 10.15 24.09 -2.78
C VAL A 211 11.31 24.06 -3.77
N ASN A 212 11.37 23.01 -4.61
CA ASN A 212 12.32 22.92 -5.69
C ASN A 212 11.60 22.40 -6.94
N GLY A 213 11.35 23.29 -7.90
CA GLY A 213 10.80 22.91 -9.20
C GLY A 213 11.86 22.26 -10.07
N GLY A 214 11.61 21.04 -10.51
CA GLY A 214 12.44 20.36 -11.49
C GLY A 214 12.36 21.04 -12.86
N THR A 215 13.36 20.77 -13.69
CA THR A 215 13.48 21.31 -15.04
C THR A 215 13.06 20.26 -16.06
N VAL A 216 12.18 20.64 -16.98
CA VAL A 216 11.72 19.83 -18.11
C VAL A 216 11.83 20.68 -19.36
N ASN A 217 12.95 20.55 -20.08
CA ASN A 217 13.21 21.29 -21.31
C ASN A 217 12.74 20.48 -22.53
N SER A 218 12.94 19.17 -22.46
CA SER A 218 12.82 18.24 -23.57
C SER A 218 11.74 17.20 -23.27
N TRP A 219 10.53 17.38 -23.80
CA TRP A 219 9.43 16.43 -23.57
C TRP A 219 8.59 16.19 -24.83
N ILE A 220 7.87 15.06 -24.84
CA ILE A 220 6.96 14.65 -25.91
C ILE A 220 5.65 14.09 -25.34
N CYS A 221 4.59 14.08 -26.17
CA CYS A 221 3.31 13.48 -25.83
C CYS A 221 2.89 12.44 -26.89
N ILE A 222 2.41 11.28 -26.43
CA ILE A 222 1.83 10.23 -27.27
C ILE A 222 0.42 9.91 -26.78
N ASN A 223 -0.54 9.94 -27.70
CA ASN A 223 -1.94 9.64 -27.43
C ASN A 223 -2.32 8.27 -27.99
N PHE A 224 -2.67 7.32 -27.12
CA PHE A 224 -3.20 6.01 -27.54
C PHE A 224 -4.73 5.97 -27.58
N SER A 225 -5.42 7.04 -27.19
CA SER A 225 -6.87 7.08 -27.18
C SER A 225 -7.40 7.60 -28.52
N ARG A 226 -8.13 6.75 -29.25
CA ARG A 226 -8.79 7.12 -30.51
C ARG A 226 -9.88 8.19 -30.34
N ILE A 227 -10.37 8.38 -29.12
CA ILE A 227 -11.45 9.33 -28.81
C ILE A 227 -10.88 10.75 -28.65
N VAL A 228 -9.61 10.86 -28.21
CA VAL A 228 -8.96 12.15 -28.01
C VAL A 228 -8.41 12.63 -29.34
N GLN A 229 -8.95 13.75 -29.83
CA GLN A 229 -8.42 14.43 -31.02
C GLN A 229 -7.11 15.16 -30.71
N ASP A 230 -6.27 15.36 -31.72
CA ASP A 230 -4.95 16.01 -31.56
C ASP A 230 -5.06 17.43 -30.97
N SER A 231 -6.11 18.18 -31.33
CA SER A 231 -6.38 19.52 -30.79
C SER A 231 -6.64 19.50 -29.27
N VAL A 232 -7.36 18.49 -28.78
CA VAL A 232 -7.65 18.30 -27.35
C VAL A 232 -6.40 17.86 -26.61
N ALA A 233 -5.61 16.94 -27.19
CA ALA A 233 -4.33 16.51 -26.62
C ALA A 233 -3.33 17.68 -26.52
N HIS A 234 -3.28 18.54 -27.53
CA HIS A 234 -2.44 19.74 -27.54
C HIS A 234 -2.87 20.74 -26.45
N ARG A 235 -4.18 21.04 -26.35
CA ARG A 235 -4.71 21.91 -25.28
C ARG A 235 -4.41 21.34 -23.89
N PHE A 236 -4.62 20.05 -23.68
CA PHE A 236 -4.29 19.39 -22.41
C PHE A 236 -2.82 19.56 -22.03
N CYS A 237 -1.94 19.38 -23.00
CA CYS A 237 -0.51 19.53 -22.82
C CYS A 237 -0.12 20.96 -22.42
N GLN A 238 -0.70 21.97 -23.09
CA GLN A 238 -0.48 23.39 -22.76
C GLN A 238 -0.94 23.73 -21.34
N GLU A 239 -2.16 23.33 -20.97
CA GLU A 239 -2.71 23.55 -19.63
C GLU A 239 -1.88 22.85 -18.54
N LEU A 240 -1.39 21.64 -18.82
CA LEU A 240 -0.52 20.91 -17.91
C LEU A 240 0.86 21.60 -17.78
N ALA A 241 1.47 22.01 -18.88
CA ALA A 241 2.73 22.74 -18.89
C ALA A 241 2.61 24.06 -18.11
N GLN A 242 1.53 24.81 -18.33
CA GLN A 242 1.22 26.02 -17.58
C GLN A 242 1.06 25.74 -16.08
N MET A 243 0.36 24.66 -15.71
CA MET A 243 0.21 24.27 -14.30
C MET A 243 1.57 23.93 -13.67
N CYS A 244 2.44 23.21 -14.36
CA CYS A 244 3.81 22.93 -13.92
C CYS A 244 4.60 24.24 -13.70
N TYR A 245 4.54 25.16 -14.66
CA TYR A 245 5.20 26.46 -14.58
C TYR A 245 4.71 27.31 -13.39
N VAL A 246 3.39 27.47 -13.25
CA VAL A 246 2.78 28.24 -12.15
C VAL A 246 3.10 27.60 -10.79
N SER A 247 3.20 26.28 -10.73
CA SER A 247 3.59 25.53 -9.53
C SER A 247 5.07 25.67 -9.17
N GLY A 248 5.88 26.34 -10.00
CA GLY A 248 7.29 26.65 -9.74
C GLY A 248 8.30 25.77 -10.49
N MET A 249 7.86 24.93 -11.44
CA MET A 249 8.77 24.14 -12.28
C MET A 249 9.30 24.96 -13.46
N ALA A 250 10.52 24.69 -13.89
CA ALA A 250 11.04 25.19 -15.16
C ALA A 250 10.59 24.24 -16.28
N PHE A 251 9.39 24.45 -16.82
CA PHE A 251 8.75 23.57 -17.79
C PHE A 251 8.59 24.28 -19.14
N ASN A 252 9.17 23.71 -20.20
CA ASN A 252 9.04 24.24 -21.55
C ASN A 252 7.58 24.11 -22.04
N PRO A 253 6.88 25.20 -22.42
CA PRO A 253 5.48 25.15 -22.81
C PRO A 253 5.20 24.23 -24.00
N ASP A 254 6.14 24.13 -24.94
CA ASP A 254 5.97 23.39 -26.17
C ASP A 254 6.75 22.06 -26.17
N PRO A 255 6.13 20.95 -26.62
CA PRO A 255 6.84 19.69 -26.79
C PRO A 255 7.79 19.76 -28.00
N ILE A 256 8.86 18.96 -27.98
CA ILE A 256 9.86 18.91 -29.09
C ILE A 256 9.21 18.51 -30.42
N LEU A 257 8.16 17.71 -30.32
CA LEU A 257 7.37 17.24 -31.44
C LEU A 257 5.89 17.36 -31.07
N PRO A 258 5.01 17.68 -32.04
CA PRO A 258 3.57 17.77 -31.77
C PRO A 258 3.04 16.44 -31.20
N PRO A 259 1.98 16.46 -30.37
CA PRO A 259 1.36 15.24 -29.86
C PRO A 259 1.05 14.26 -30.99
N TYR A 260 1.46 13.00 -30.83
CA TYR A 260 1.29 11.96 -31.85
C TYR A 260 0.22 10.97 -31.41
N SER A 261 -0.80 10.77 -32.24
CA SER A 261 -1.86 9.79 -32.00
C SER A 261 -1.50 8.43 -32.62
N ALA A 262 -1.53 7.37 -31.80
CA ALA A 262 -1.16 6.01 -32.17
C ALA A 262 -2.24 5.01 -31.78
N ARG A 263 -2.28 3.84 -32.45
CA ARG A 263 -3.22 2.76 -32.10
C ARG A 263 -2.69 2.02 -30.85
N PRO A 264 -3.57 1.66 -29.89
CA PRO A 264 -3.21 0.84 -28.73
C PRO A 264 -2.56 -0.50 -29.08
N ASP A 265 -2.85 -1.05 -30.25
CA ASP A 265 -2.38 -2.38 -30.68
C ASP A 265 -0.86 -2.39 -31.01
N HIS A 266 -0.24 -1.21 -31.10
CA HIS A 266 1.17 -1.04 -31.48
C HIS A 266 1.93 -0.10 -30.52
N VAL A 267 1.66 -0.20 -29.21
CA VAL A 267 2.31 0.66 -28.19
C VAL A 267 3.82 0.68 -28.32
N GLU A 268 4.48 -0.47 -28.30
CA GLU A 268 5.94 -0.54 -28.29
C GLU A 268 6.57 0.08 -29.56
N ARG A 269 6.03 -0.25 -30.73
CA ARG A 269 6.51 0.30 -32.01
C ARG A 269 6.33 1.81 -32.06
N ALA A 270 5.16 2.32 -31.67
CA ALA A 270 4.87 3.75 -31.66
C ALA A 270 5.77 4.51 -30.65
N LEU A 271 5.97 3.94 -29.46
CA LEU A 271 6.88 4.50 -28.45
C LEU A 271 8.32 4.56 -28.97
N LYS A 272 8.85 3.46 -29.53
CA LYS A 272 10.22 3.40 -30.07
C LYS A 272 10.43 4.35 -31.24
N ALA A 273 9.50 4.37 -32.20
CA ALA A 273 9.57 5.27 -33.35
C ALA A 273 9.54 6.74 -32.91
N ARG A 274 8.61 7.10 -32.03
CA ARG A 274 8.48 8.49 -31.58
C ARG A 274 9.65 8.94 -30.70
N TYR A 275 10.20 8.04 -29.89
CA TYR A 275 11.43 8.29 -29.15
C TYR A 275 12.62 8.50 -30.10
N HIS A 276 12.73 7.69 -31.16
CA HIS A 276 13.78 7.85 -32.16
C HIS A 276 13.69 9.23 -32.85
N ASP A 277 12.50 9.64 -33.29
CA ASP A 277 12.28 10.98 -33.89
C ASP A 277 12.72 12.11 -32.95
N ALA A 278 12.38 12.00 -31.66
CA ALA A 278 12.74 12.99 -30.65
C ALA A 278 14.25 13.03 -30.45
N MET A 279 14.90 11.86 -30.34
CA MET A 279 16.34 11.77 -30.18
C MET A 279 17.10 12.25 -31.42
N THR A 280 16.57 12.10 -32.64
CA THR A 280 17.19 12.65 -33.85
C THR A 280 17.27 14.18 -33.81
N LYS A 281 16.29 14.86 -33.20
CA LYS A 281 16.35 16.31 -32.96
C LYS A 281 17.25 16.70 -31.78
N LEU A 282 17.33 15.86 -30.75
CA LEU A 282 18.06 16.18 -29.51
C LEU A 282 19.55 15.81 -29.55
N LYS A 283 19.93 14.75 -30.27
CA LYS A 283 21.33 14.29 -30.39
C LYS A 283 22.29 15.39 -30.88
N PRO A 284 21.96 16.18 -31.92
CA PRO A 284 22.82 17.28 -32.36
C PRO A 284 23.06 18.34 -31.28
N LEU A 285 22.14 18.47 -30.32
CA LEU A 285 22.21 19.42 -29.22
C LEU A 285 22.87 18.84 -27.97
N GLY A 286 23.30 17.56 -28.00
CA GLY A 286 23.81 16.85 -26.83
C GLY A 286 22.78 16.69 -25.70
N LYS A 287 21.48 16.75 -26.02
CA LYS A 287 20.40 16.66 -25.03
C LYS A 287 19.74 15.28 -25.04
N GLU A 288 19.13 14.91 -23.91
CA GLU A 288 18.26 13.75 -23.79
C GLU A 288 16.80 14.16 -23.57
N LEU A 289 15.88 13.20 -23.64
CA LEU A 289 14.47 13.40 -23.36
C LEU A 289 14.22 13.35 -21.84
N ASP A 290 13.66 14.41 -21.28
CA ASP A 290 13.39 14.56 -19.85
C ASP A 290 12.09 13.88 -19.42
N LEU A 291 11.04 13.94 -20.27
CA LEU A 291 9.70 13.46 -19.92
C LEU A 291 8.91 12.94 -21.14
N LEU A 292 8.23 11.82 -20.94
CA LEU A 292 7.22 11.27 -21.85
C LEU A 292 5.83 11.34 -21.22
N ILE A 293 4.92 12.12 -21.82
CA ILE A 293 3.50 12.14 -21.45
C ILE A 293 2.76 11.12 -22.32
N VAL A 294 1.95 10.26 -21.69
CA VAL A 294 1.17 9.25 -22.39
C VAL A 294 -0.31 9.38 -22.06
N VAL A 295 -1.16 9.56 -23.08
CA VAL A 295 -2.62 9.52 -22.92
C VAL A 295 -3.11 8.11 -23.18
N LEU A 296 -3.80 7.52 -22.20
CA LEU A 296 -4.32 6.16 -22.24
C LEU A 296 -5.86 6.14 -22.26
N PRO A 297 -6.47 5.13 -22.91
CA PRO A 297 -7.90 4.87 -22.75
C PRO A 297 -8.23 4.46 -21.30
N ASP A 298 -9.48 4.65 -20.90
CA ASP A 298 -9.92 4.39 -19.51
C ASP A 298 -9.93 2.89 -19.14
N ASN A 299 -9.91 1.99 -20.13
CA ASN A 299 -9.77 0.55 -19.93
C ASN A 299 -8.27 0.19 -19.89
N ASN A 300 -7.78 -0.21 -18.73
CA ASN A 300 -6.37 -0.50 -18.40
C ASN A 300 -5.54 -1.05 -19.58
N GLY A 301 -4.83 -0.16 -20.29
CA GLY A 301 -3.75 -0.54 -21.19
C GLY A 301 -2.48 -0.83 -20.41
N SER A 302 -1.81 -1.94 -20.68
CA SER A 302 -0.44 -2.19 -20.22
C SER A 302 0.50 -1.26 -20.98
N LEU A 303 1.23 -0.40 -20.26
CA LEU A 303 2.27 0.42 -20.86
C LEU A 303 3.63 -0.27 -20.70
N TYR A 304 4.30 -0.49 -21.81
CA TYR A 304 5.71 -0.86 -21.86
C TYR A 304 6.58 0.30 -21.38
N ASP A 305 7.56 0.00 -20.53
CA ASP A 305 8.49 1.00 -20.01
C ASP A 305 9.78 1.01 -20.84
N LEU A 306 10.10 2.14 -21.48
CA LEU A 306 11.34 2.34 -22.23
C LEU A 306 12.52 2.76 -21.34
N GLY A 307 12.37 2.68 -20.01
CA GLY A 307 13.36 3.21 -19.07
C GLY A 307 13.46 4.73 -19.19
N LEU A 308 12.31 5.38 -19.38
CA LEU A 308 12.17 6.84 -19.48
C LEU A 308 11.28 7.33 -18.35
N VAL A 309 11.53 8.56 -17.90
CA VAL A 309 10.60 9.23 -17.00
C VAL A 309 9.29 9.47 -17.75
N SER A 310 8.22 8.80 -17.31
CA SER A 310 6.92 8.82 -17.99
C SER A 310 5.77 9.18 -17.05
N GLN A 311 4.78 9.88 -17.59
CA GLN A 311 3.55 10.22 -16.89
C GLN A 311 2.32 9.87 -17.72
N CYS A 312 1.58 8.85 -17.27
CA CYS A 312 0.35 8.42 -17.92
C CYS A 312 -0.87 9.20 -17.43
N CYS A 313 -1.75 9.59 -18.34
CA CYS A 313 -2.99 10.33 -18.09
C CYS A 313 -4.16 9.60 -18.75
N LEU A 314 -5.24 9.36 -18.01
CA LEU A 314 -6.42 8.69 -18.55
C LEU A 314 -7.31 9.67 -19.32
N THR A 315 -7.96 9.17 -20.36
CA THR A 315 -8.81 9.93 -21.29
C THR A 315 -9.88 10.75 -20.57
N LYS A 316 -10.57 10.19 -19.57
CA LYS A 316 -11.56 10.95 -18.76
C LYS A 316 -11.01 12.23 -18.11
N HIS A 317 -9.72 12.23 -17.75
CA HIS A 317 -9.09 13.39 -17.12
C HIS A 317 -8.56 14.39 -18.15
N VAL A 318 -8.16 13.91 -19.33
CA VAL A 318 -7.81 14.76 -20.47
C VAL A 318 -9.01 15.57 -20.94
N PHE A 319 -10.22 14.99 -20.97
CA PHE A 319 -11.42 15.75 -21.30
C PHE A 319 -11.85 16.72 -20.20
N LYS A 320 -11.79 16.31 -18.93
CA LYS A 320 -12.26 17.14 -17.81
C LYS A 320 -11.33 18.30 -17.46
N MET A 321 -10.02 18.15 -17.65
CA MET A 321 -8.98 19.16 -17.38
C MET A 321 -9.13 19.90 -16.03
N SER A 322 -9.54 19.20 -14.97
CA SER A 322 -9.74 19.83 -13.66
C SER A 322 -8.41 20.38 -13.11
N LYS A 323 -8.40 21.63 -12.65
CA LYS A 323 -7.20 22.26 -12.04
C LYS A 323 -6.58 21.43 -10.91
N GLN A 324 -7.42 20.80 -10.08
CA GLN A 324 -6.94 19.91 -9.00
C GLN A 324 -6.24 18.66 -9.55
N TYR A 325 -6.74 18.11 -10.67
CA TYR A 325 -6.09 16.98 -11.34
C TYR A 325 -4.74 17.39 -11.91
N LEU A 326 -4.69 18.50 -12.66
CA LEU A 326 -3.44 19.02 -13.23
C LEU A 326 -2.39 19.31 -12.14
N ALA A 327 -2.79 19.93 -11.02
CA ALA A 327 -1.90 20.17 -9.89
C ALA A 327 -1.36 18.85 -9.29
N ASN A 328 -2.19 17.82 -9.14
CA ASN A 328 -1.76 16.51 -8.66
C ASN A 328 -0.82 15.79 -9.65
N VAL A 329 -1.03 15.98 -10.96
CA VAL A 329 -0.12 15.46 -11.99
C VAL A 329 1.20 16.23 -11.96
N ALA A 330 1.18 17.56 -11.80
CA ALA A 330 2.38 18.38 -11.66
C ALA A 330 3.22 17.96 -10.44
N LEU A 331 2.59 17.69 -9.29
CA LEU A 331 3.27 17.12 -8.11
C LEU A 331 4.04 15.83 -8.43
N LYS A 332 3.44 14.94 -9.23
CA LYS A 332 4.08 13.70 -9.66
C LYS A 332 5.22 13.92 -10.64
N ILE A 333 5.01 14.78 -11.64
CA ILE A 333 6.04 15.09 -12.63
C ILE A 333 7.26 15.69 -11.91
N ASN A 334 7.04 16.65 -11.01
CA ASN A 334 8.12 17.32 -10.29
C ASN A 334 9.07 16.35 -9.60
N VAL A 335 8.56 15.39 -8.82
CA VAL A 335 9.42 14.41 -8.13
C VAL A 335 10.06 13.38 -9.06
N LYS A 336 9.41 13.09 -10.18
CA LYS A 336 9.95 12.20 -11.22
C LYS A 336 11.14 12.80 -11.96
N VAL A 337 11.21 14.12 -12.05
CA VAL A 337 12.34 14.85 -12.65
C VAL A 337 13.32 15.36 -11.59
N GLY A 338 13.19 14.89 -10.34
CA GLY A 338 14.13 15.18 -9.26
C GLY A 338 13.84 16.47 -8.46
N GLY A 339 12.69 17.10 -8.67
CA GLY A 339 12.21 18.22 -7.85
C GLY A 339 11.70 17.79 -6.46
N ARG A 340 11.38 18.79 -5.62
CA ARG A 340 10.80 18.61 -4.27
C ARG A 340 9.55 19.46 -4.14
N ASN A 341 8.44 18.84 -3.74
CA ASN A 341 7.16 19.53 -3.63
C ASN A 341 7.08 20.36 -2.34
N THR A 342 7.41 19.75 -1.22
CA THR A 342 7.22 20.27 0.15
C THR A 342 8.29 19.75 1.07
N VAL A 343 8.65 20.51 2.11
CA VAL A 343 9.55 20.07 3.18
C VAL A 343 8.90 20.34 4.54
N LEU A 344 9.32 19.62 5.58
CA LEU A 344 8.87 19.92 6.95
C LEU A 344 9.69 21.09 7.51
N VAL A 345 9.05 22.04 8.19
CA VAL A 345 9.78 23.15 8.84
C VAL A 345 10.76 22.62 9.90
N ASP A 346 10.37 21.60 10.66
CA ASP A 346 11.23 20.96 11.67
C ASP A 346 12.43 20.23 11.06
N ALA A 347 12.33 19.79 9.80
CA ALA A 347 13.45 19.20 9.07
C ALA A 347 14.57 20.22 8.88
N LEU A 348 14.23 21.45 8.50
CA LEU A 348 15.19 22.55 8.32
C LEU A 348 15.91 22.90 9.63
N SER A 349 15.24 22.68 10.77
CA SER A 349 15.83 22.84 12.11
C SER A 349 16.72 21.66 12.54
N ARG A 350 17.02 20.70 11.65
CA ARG A 350 17.84 19.50 11.88
C ARG A 350 17.37 18.61 13.05
N ARG A 351 16.07 18.65 13.36
CA ARG A 351 15.48 17.87 14.46
C ARG A 351 15.08 16.45 14.07
N ILE A 352 15.15 16.12 12.78
CA ILE A 352 14.80 14.81 12.25
C ILE A 352 16.06 13.93 12.19
N PRO A 353 16.06 12.76 12.85
CA PRO A 353 17.15 11.81 12.76
C PRO A 353 17.32 11.31 11.33
N LEU A 354 18.54 10.92 10.99
CA LEU A 354 18.88 10.50 9.64
C LEU A 354 18.18 9.17 9.28
N VAL A 355 17.51 9.13 8.12
CA VAL A 355 16.69 7.98 7.67
C VAL A 355 17.34 7.35 6.45
N VAL A 356 17.58 6.03 6.48
CA VAL A 356 18.45 5.31 5.51
C VAL A 356 17.91 5.21 4.09
N ALA A 357 16.64 5.54 3.85
CA ALA A 357 16.08 5.54 2.49
C ALA A 357 15.94 6.93 1.87
N SER A 358 16.05 8.01 2.66
CA SER A 358 16.02 9.36 2.10
C SER A 358 17.36 9.68 1.45
N GLN A 359 17.34 10.35 0.30
CA GLN A 359 18.55 10.80 -0.42
C GLN A 359 18.89 12.26 -0.15
N ASP A 360 18.09 12.96 0.64
CA ASP A 360 18.18 14.39 0.88
C ASP A 360 18.04 14.68 2.37
N TRP A 361 19.17 14.95 3.01
CA TRP A 361 19.19 15.44 4.38
C TRP A 361 19.47 16.94 4.39
N PRO A 362 18.79 17.73 5.26
CA PRO A 362 17.86 17.30 6.31
C PRO A 362 16.40 17.12 5.90
N GLU A 363 16.02 17.34 4.65
CA GLU A 363 14.63 17.54 4.24
C GLU A 363 13.76 16.27 4.19
N VAL A 364 14.33 15.10 3.94
CA VAL A 364 13.65 13.78 3.99
C VAL A 364 12.47 13.67 2.98
N THR A 365 12.68 14.14 1.75
CA THR A 365 11.64 14.20 0.69
C THR A 365 11.92 13.37 -0.55
N LYS A 366 13.18 13.03 -0.82
CA LYS A 366 13.62 12.23 -1.96
C LYS A 366 13.99 10.83 -1.49
N TYR A 367 13.59 9.82 -2.25
CA TYR A 367 13.85 8.43 -1.93
C TYR A 367 14.31 7.65 -3.16
N ALA A 368 15.37 6.86 -3.01
CA ALA A 368 15.73 5.87 -4.03
C ALA A 368 14.83 4.64 -3.90
N GLY A 369 14.40 4.08 -5.02
CA GLY A 369 13.66 2.81 -5.06
C GLY A 369 14.56 1.69 -5.56
N LEU A 370 14.86 0.71 -4.72
CA LEU A 370 15.54 -0.52 -5.11
C LEU A 370 14.56 -1.69 -5.05
N VAL A 371 14.51 -2.50 -6.11
CA VAL A 371 13.57 -3.60 -6.25
C VAL A 371 14.29 -4.89 -6.63
N CYS A 372 13.82 -6.01 -6.09
CA CYS A 372 14.27 -7.34 -6.49
C CYS A 372 13.09 -8.30 -6.54
N ALA A 373 13.19 -9.27 -7.44
CA ALA A 373 12.35 -10.45 -7.42
C ALA A 373 12.91 -11.46 -6.39
N GLN A 374 12.01 -12.24 -5.79
CA GLN A 374 12.31 -13.25 -4.79
C GLN A 374 11.49 -14.51 -5.06
N ALA A 375 11.78 -15.61 -4.34
CA ALA A 375 11.04 -16.86 -4.43
C ALA A 375 9.56 -16.69 -4.02
N HIS A 376 8.71 -17.62 -4.48
CA HIS A 376 7.27 -17.54 -4.26
C HIS A 376 6.90 -17.54 -2.77
N ARG A 377 6.07 -16.58 -2.34
CA ARG A 377 5.53 -16.44 -0.96
C ARG A 377 6.59 -16.28 0.13
N GLN A 378 7.78 -15.82 -0.21
CA GLN A 378 8.80 -15.52 0.76
C GLN A 378 8.66 -14.08 1.27
N GLU A 379 8.42 -13.93 2.58
CA GLU A 379 8.29 -12.62 3.22
C GLU A 379 9.66 -12.03 3.57
N LEU A 380 10.62 -12.86 3.99
CA LEU A 380 11.99 -12.42 4.28
C LEU A 380 12.67 -11.88 3.03
N ILE A 381 13.22 -10.67 3.10
CA ILE A 381 13.93 -10.06 1.97
C ILE A 381 15.25 -10.81 1.76
N GLN A 382 15.23 -11.82 0.89
CA GLN A 382 16.42 -12.63 0.60
C GLN A 382 17.58 -11.76 0.11
N ASP A 383 18.77 -12.09 0.61
CA ASP A 383 20.03 -11.51 0.16
C ASP A 383 20.03 -9.98 0.23
N LEU A 384 19.34 -9.38 1.22
CA LEU A 384 19.32 -7.93 1.41
C LEU A 384 20.73 -7.30 1.44
N TYR A 385 21.71 -8.02 2.00
CA TYR A 385 23.14 -7.70 1.93
C TYR A 385 23.82 -8.17 0.63
N LYS A 386 23.71 -9.46 0.25
CA LYS A 386 24.42 -10.01 -0.93
C LYS A 386 23.99 -9.37 -2.25
N SER A 387 22.74 -8.92 -2.34
CA SER A 387 22.21 -8.17 -3.47
C SER A 387 22.63 -6.69 -3.48
N GLY A 388 23.42 -6.26 -2.50
CA GLY A 388 24.02 -4.93 -2.41
C GLY A 388 23.03 -3.80 -2.17
N LYS A 389 21.76 -4.06 -1.81
CA LYS A 389 20.73 -3.00 -1.79
C LYS A 389 20.94 -1.96 -0.70
N ILE A 390 21.18 -2.42 0.53
CA ILE A 390 21.46 -1.50 1.63
C ILE A 390 22.76 -0.75 1.35
N LEU A 391 23.78 -1.47 0.87
CA LEU A 391 25.06 -0.86 0.50
C LEU A 391 24.89 0.21 -0.59
N GLU A 392 24.11 -0.07 -1.63
CA GLU A 392 23.79 0.87 -2.71
C GLU A 392 23.00 2.08 -2.18
N HIS A 393 22.06 1.89 -1.24
CA HIS A 393 21.41 3.01 -0.57
C HIS A 393 22.38 3.86 0.23
N LEU A 394 23.29 3.26 1.00
CA LEU A 394 24.31 3.99 1.76
C LEU A 394 25.29 4.75 0.83
N ILE A 395 25.70 4.14 -0.28
CA ILE A 395 26.55 4.78 -1.29
C ILE A 395 25.79 5.92 -1.98
N SER A 396 24.55 5.68 -2.40
CA SER A 396 23.69 6.68 -3.02
C SER A 396 23.47 7.88 -2.10
N PHE A 397 23.23 7.62 -0.80
CA PHE A 397 23.13 8.64 0.23
C PHE A 397 24.41 9.47 0.35
N ARG A 398 25.57 8.82 0.43
CA ARG A 398 26.88 9.50 0.54
C ARG A 398 27.17 10.34 -0.70
N ARG A 399 26.82 9.85 -1.90
CA ARG A 399 26.94 10.60 -3.16
C ARG A 399 26.04 11.83 -3.18
N ALA A 400 24.82 11.74 -2.63
CA ALA A 400 23.86 12.83 -2.66
C ALA A 400 24.11 13.90 -1.58
N THR A 401 24.54 13.51 -0.38
CA THR A 401 24.68 14.41 0.78
C THR A 401 26.13 14.76 1.12
N GLY A 402 27.10 14.02 0.57
CA GLY A 402 28.52 14.13 0.92
C GLY A 402 28.88 13.48 2.27
N GLN A 403 27.91 12.99 3.04
CA GLN A 403 28.10 12.44 4.38
C GLN A 403 27.61 11.00 4.48
N LYS A 404 28.10 10.24 5.46
CA LYS A 404 27.58 8.89 5.77
C LYS A 404 26.52 8.95 6.86
N PRO A 405 25.57 8.00 6.89
CA PRO A 405 24.53 8.09 7.91
C PRO A 405 25.00 7.93 9.36
N GLN A 406 24.69 8.90 10.24
CA GLN A 406 24.99 8.75 11.67
C GLN A 406 23.96 7.92 12.44
N ARG A 407 22.75 7.78 11.90
CA ARG A 407 21.64 7.01 12.49
C ARG A 407 20.85 6.34 11.38
N ILE A 408 20.20 5.23 11.71
CA ILE A 408 19.37 4.47 10.77
C ILE A 408 17.99 4.24 11.39
N ILE A 409 16.94 4.65 10.69
CA ILE A 409 15.56 4.23 11.00
C ILE A 409 15.04 3.41 9.83
N PHE A 410 14.63 2.18 10.13
CA PHE A 410 14.16 1.21 9.15
C PHE A 410 12.68 0.90 9.40
N TYR A 411 11.82 1.33 8.48
CA TYR A 411 10.39 1.02 8.51
C TYR A 411 10.08 -0.17 7.61
N ARG A 412 9.65 -1.29 8.19
CA ARG A 412 9.37 -2.55 7.51
C ARG A 412 7.87 -2.84 7.43
N ASP A 413 7.26 -2.72 6.26
CA ASP A 413 5.84 -3.05 6.03
C ASP A 413 5.68 -4.49 5.57
N GLY A 414 4.64 -5.20 6.01
CA GLY A 414 4.25 -6.52 5.48
C GLY A 414 4.54 -7.74 6.36
N VAL A 415 5.09 -7.53 7.56
CA VAL A 415 5.49 -8.64 8.45
C VAL A 415 4.38 -8.96 9.46
N SER A 416 4.10 -10.24 9.64
CA SER A 416 3.20 -10.75 10.69
C SER A 416 3.93 -10.94 12.02
N GLU A 417 3.23 -10.84 13.15
CA GLU A 417 3.84 -10.93 14.50
C GLU A 417 4.66 -12.20 14.70
N GLY A 418 4.17 -13.36 14.23
CA GLY A 418 4.89 -14.63 14.28
C GLY A 418 6.20 -14.69 13.49
N GLN A 419 6.52 -13.66 12.70
CA GLN A 419 7.75 -13.55 11.90
C GLN A 419 8.69 -12.44 12.38
N PHE A 420 8.33 -11.67 13.41
CA PHE A 420 9.09 -10.50 13.87
C PHE A 420 10.55 -10.83 14.17
N TYR A 421 10.79 -11.86 15.00
CA TYR A 421 12.13 -12.23 15.41
C TYR A 421 13.02 -12.69 14.24
N GLN A 422 12.45 -13.50 13.34
CA GLN A 422 13.18 -14.00 12.17
C GLN A 422 13.53 -12.88 11.20
N VAL A 423 12.60 -11.96 10.96
CA VAL A 423 12.82 -10.78 10.11
C VAL A 423 13.85 -9.85 10.74
N LEU A 424 13.73 -9.56 12.04
CA LEU A 424 14.67 -8.71 12.76
C LEU A 424 16.09 -9.27 12.65
N LEU A 425 16.32 -10.53 13.04
CA LEU A 425 17.66 -11.12 13.03
C LEU A 425 18.29 -11.08 11.64
N TYR A 426 17.54 -11.47 10.61
CA TYR A 426 18.08 -11.56 9.25
C TYR A 426 18.30 -10.18 8.61
N GLU A 427 17.32 -9.28 8.70
CA GLU A 427 17.40 -7.97 8.07
C GLU A 427 18.33 -7.01 8.82
N LEU A 428 18.37 -7.05 10.17
CA LEU A 428 19.29 -6.23 10.96
C LEU A 428 20.75 -6.65 10.74
N ASP A 429 21.05 -7.96 10.72
CA ASP A 429 22.38 -8.46 10.37
C ASP A 429 22.81 -8.02 8.97
N ALA A 430 21.89 -8.03 8.00
CA ALA A 430 22.16 -7.51 6.66
C ALA A 430 22.49 -6.00 6.65
N ILE A 431 21.79 -5.19 7.46
CA ILE A 431 22.10 -3.76 7.65
C ILE A 431 23.51 -3.59 8.23
N ARG A 432 23.87 -4.38 9.25
CA ARG A 432 25.18 -4.32 9.91
C ARG A 432 26.30 -4.68 8.96
N LYS A 433 26.15 -5.78 8.23
CA LYS A 433 27.13 -6.21 7.22
C LYS A 433 27.34 -5.14 6.15
N ALA A 434 26.25 -4.53 5.65
CA ALA A 434 26.35 -3.45 4.66
C ALA A 434 27.10 -2.22 5.18
N CYS A 435 26.90 -1.85 6.45
CA CYS A 435 27.66 -0.76 7.07
C CYS A 435 29.15 -1.11 7.20
N ALA A 436 29.48 -2.32 7.69
CA ALA A 436 30.86 -2.76 7.83
C ALA A 436 31.62 -2.84 6.48
N SER A 437 30.92 -3.18 5.38
CA SER A 437 31.50 -3.17 4.03
C SER A 437 31.80 -1.77 3.48
N LEU A 438 31.10 -0.74 3.97
CA LEU A 438 31.32 0.63 3.51
C LEU A 438 32.60 1.23 4.08
N GLU A 439 32.86 0.98 5.37
CA GLU A 439 34.04 1.43 6.08
C GLU A 439 34.27 0.55 7.32
N PRO A 440 35.52 0.10 7.58
CA PRO A 440 35.84 -0.60 8.81
C PRO A 440 35.41 0.23 10.04
N ASN A 441 34.76 -0.40 11.03
CA ASN A 441 34.24 0.22 12.25
C ASN A 441 33.03 1.17 12.09
N TYR A 442 32.45 1.29 10.90
CA TYR A 442 31.21 2.06 10.74
C TYR A 442 29.98 1.27 11.24
N GLN A 443 29.50 1.63 12.42
CA GLN A 443 28.35 1.01 13.09
C GLN A 443 27.36 2.07 13.60
N PRO A 444 26.55 2.67 12.72
CA PRO A 444 25.55 3.65 13.16
C PRO A 444 24.43 2.97 13.98
N PRO A 445 23.87 3.63 15.01
CA PRO A 445 22.73 3.11 15.75
C PRO A 445 21.48 2.92 14.86
N VAL A 446 20.81 1.78 15.03
CA VAL A 446 19.65 1.38 14.23
C VAL A 446 18.37 1.33 15.09
N THR A 447 17.28 1.87 14.56
CA THR A 447 15.91 1.65 15.04
C THR A 447 15.13 0.89 13.98
N PHE A 448 14.59 -0.28 14.32
CA PHE A 448 13.83 -1.15 13.45
C PHE A 448 12.36 -1.13 13.84
N VAL A 449 11.50 -0.64 12.95
CA VAL A 449 10.07 -0.45 13.20
C VAL A 449 9.26 -1.22 12.16
N VAL A 450 8.48 -2.19 12.59
CA VAL A 450 7.51 -2.87 11.74
C VAL A 450 6.24 -2.01 11.62
N VAL A 451 5.70 -1.93 10.41
CA VAL A 451 4.46 -1.22 10.10
C VAL A 451 3.43 -2.23 9.62
N GLN A 452 2.25 -2.24 10.23
CA GLN A 452 1.14 -3.09 9.85
C GLN A 452 -0.09 -2.23 9.58
N LYS A 453 -0.50 -2.16 8.31
CA LYS A 453 -1.78 -1.55 7.91
C LYS A 453 -2.91 -2.58 7.80
N ARG A 454 -2.62 -3.88 7.87
CA ARG A 454 -3.61 -4.94 7.64
C ARG A 454 -3.82 -5.74 8.91
N HIS A 455 -4.60 -5.17 9.83
CA HIS A 455 -5.01 -5.79 11.08
C HIS A 455 -6.50 -5.51 11.35
N HIS A 456 -6.96 -6.10 12.43
CA HIS A 456 -8.36 -6.18 12.81
C HIS A 456 -8.81 -5.04 13.74
N THR A 457 -7.88 -4.36 14.39
CA THR A 457 -8.12 -3.19 15.27
C THR A 457 -8.81 -2.03 14.56
N ARG A 458 -9.90 -1.53 15.15
CA ARG A 458 -10.58 -0.27 14.77
C ARG A 458 -10.72 0.62 15.99
N LEU A 459 -10.69 1.92 15.75
CA LEU A 459 -10.80 2.96 16.78
C LEU A 459 -12.00 3.85 16.46
N PHE A 460 -12.86 4.03 17.45
CA PHE A 460 -14.05 4.89 17.36
C PHE A 460 -13.97 5.97 18.43
N ALA A 461 -14.48 7.17 18.16
CA ALA A 461 -14.57 8.20 19.18
C ALA A 461 -15.66 7.83 20.19
N ASN A 462 -15.39 8.01 21.49
CA ASN A 462 -16.39 7.73 22.52
C ASN A 462 -17.64 8.63 22.40
N ASN A 463 -17.46 9.84 21.85
CA ASN A 463 -18.54 10.75 21.53
C ASN A 463 -18.46 11.17 20.05
N HIS A 464 -19.37 10.64 19.22
CA HIS A 464 -19.46 10.96 17.79
C HIS A 464 -19.91 12.40 17.51
N ALA A 465 -20.47 13.11 18.49
CA ALA A 465 -20.85 14.51 18.35
C ALA A 465 -19.68 15.49 18.60
N ASP A 466 -18.57 15.02 19.19
CA ASP A 466 -17.42 15.88 19.49
C ASP A 466 -16.60 16.17 18.23
N ARG A 467 -16.80 17.35 17.66
CA ARG A 467 -16.06 17.84 16.49
C ARG A 467 -14.55 17.99 16.72
N ASN A 468 -14.08 17.92 17.97
CA ASN A 468 -12.65 17.90 18.29
C ASN A 468 -12.05 16.48 18.31
N ALA A 469 -12.88 15.44 18.21
CA ALA A 469 -12.46 14.05 18.19
C ALA A 469 -12.73 13.37 16.83
N VAL A 470 -13.74 13.84 16.09
CA VAL A 470 -14.14 13.28 14.79
C VAL A 470 -14.00 14.23 13.61
N ASP A 471 -13.71 13.68 12.44
CA ASP A 471 -13.78 14.37 11.17
C ASP A 471 -15.21 14.40 10.59
N LYS A 472 -15.38 15.03 9.42
CA LYS A 472 -16.67 15.14 8.73
C LYS A 472 -17.30 13.79 8.35
N SER A 473 -16.52 12.72 8.29
CA SER A 473 -17.00 11.37 7.97
C SER A 473 -17.41 10.58 9.22
N GLY A 474 -17.15 11.12 10.41
CA GLY A 474 -17.32 10.44 11.70
C GLY A 474 -16.10 9.63 12.12
N ASN A 475 -14.97 9.72 11.41
CA ASN A 475 -13.74 9.01 11.76
C ASN A 475 -12.94 9.79 12.79
N ILE A 476 -12.10 9.08 13.55
CA ILE A 476 -11.11 9.71 14.44
C ILE A 476 -10.19 10.67 13.66
N LEU A 477 -9.78 11.76 14.29
CA LEU A 477 -8.95 12.78 13.64
C LEU A 477 -7.55 12.26 13.27
N PRO A 478 -6.95 12.79 12.18
CA PRO A 478 -5.56 12.52 11.85
C PRO A 478 -4.61 12.95 12.97
N GLY A 479 -3.59 12.15 13.25
CA GLY A 479 -2.67 12.34 14.37
C GLY A 479 -3.08 11.60 15.64
N THR A 480 -4.23 10.93 15.66
CA THR A 480 -4.67 10.13 16.81
C THR A 480 -3.72 8.95 17.04
N VAL A 481 -3.16 8.86 18.26
CA VAL A 481 -2.23 7.83 18.74
C VAL A 481 -2.80 7.12 19.96
N VAL A 482 -2.64 5.80 19.98
CA VAL A 482 -2.91 4.94 21.12
C VAL A 482 -1.68 4.07 21.38
N ASP A 483 -1.13 4.16 22.58
CA ASP A 483 0.07 3.44 23.04
C ASP A 483 -0.14 2.80 24.42
N SER A 484 -1.41 2.54 24.77
CA SER A 484 -1.78 1.96 26.07
C SER A 484 -3.01 1.05 25.94
N LYS A 485 -3.19 0.16 26.94
CA LYS A 485 -4.28 -0.82 27.11
C LYS A 485 -4.41 -1.90 26.04
N ILE A 486 -4.44 -1.52 24.77
CA ILE A 486 -4.62 -2.41 23.60
C ILE A 486 -3.31 -2.70 22.87
N CYS A 487 -2.22 -2.15 23.37
CA CYS A 487 -0.85 -2.35 22.92
C CYS A 487 -0.20 -3.50 23.68
N HIS A 488 0.97 -3.95 23.21
CA HIS A 488 1.73 -5.01 23.85
C HIS A 488 2.07 -4.64 25.30
N PRO A 489 1.97 -5.56 26.27
CA PRO A 489 2.17 -5.24 27.69
C PRO A 489 3.60 -4.81 28.04
N THR A 490 4.60 -5.25 27.27
CA THR A 490 6.02 -5.03 27.58
C THR A 490 6.84 -4.47 26.43
N GLU A 491 6.34 -4.55 25.20
CA GLU A 491 7.09 -4.14 24.01
C GLU A 491 6.68 -2.73 23.62
N PHE A 492 7.48 -2.08 22.79
CA PHE A 492 7.18 -0.73 22.35
C PHE A 492 6.41 -0.78 21.03
N ASP A 493 5.09 -0.74 21.13
CA ASP A 493 4.16 -0.59 20.02
C ASP A 493 3.18 0.56 20.21
N PHE A 494 2.60 1.03 19.10
CA PHE A 494 1.56 2.05 19.12
C PHE A 494 0.73 2.01 17.83
N TYR A 495 -0.54 2.38 17.96
CA TYR A 495 -1.41 2.66 16.83
C TYR A 495 -1.37 4.16 16.49
N LEU A 496 -1.29 4.48 15.21
CA LEU A 496 -1.35 5.85 14.70
C LEU A 496 -2.32 5.95 13.52
N CYS A 497 -3.36 6.77 13.67
CA CYS A 497 -4.22 7.18 12.57
C CYS A 497 -3.72 8.51 12.00
N SER A 498 -2.79 8.48 11.07
CA SER A 498 -2.16 9.67 10.48
C SER A 498 -2.99 10.37 9.39
N HIS A 499 -4.09 9.78 8.92
CA HIS A 499 -4.82 10.22 7.73
C HIS A 499 -6.30 10.49 8.02
N ALA A 500 -6.92 11.32 7.17
CA ALA A 500 -8.35 11.62 7.28
C ALA A 500 -9.20 10.51 6.64
N GLY A 501 -10.32 10.17 7.28
CA GLY A 501 -11.28 9.20 6.77
C GLY A 501 -12.08 9.80 5.62
N ILE A 502 -11.82 9.38 4.39
CA ILE A 502 -12.62 9.83 3.24
C ILE A 502 -13.92 9.02 3.16
N GLN A 503 -13.78 7.71 3.35
CA GLN A 503 -14.84 6.75 3.10
C GLN A 503 -14.62 5.54 4.02
N GLY A 504 -15.71 5.01 4.54
CA GLY A 504 -15.70 3.87 5.45
C GLY A 504 -15.15 4.22 6.83
N THR A 505 -14.67 3.21 7.53
CA THR A 505 -13.99 3.36 8.82
C THR A 505 -12.47 3.33 8.61
N SER A 506 -11.79 4.37 9.08
CA SER A 506 -10.34 4.52 9.07
C SER A 506 -9.69 3.34 9.80
N ARG A 507 -8.54 2.93 9.27
CA ARG A 507 -7.71 1.91 9.91
C ARG A 507 -6.42 2.59 10.37
N PRO A 508 -6.19 2.75 11.69
CA PRO A 508 -4.91 3.24 12.19
C PRO A 508 -3.83 2.25 11.75
N ALA A 509 -2.62 2.70 11.47
CA ALA A 509 -1.50 1.79 11.27
C ALA A 509 -0.92 1.39 12.63
N HIS A 510 -0.56 0.13 12.78
CA HIS A 510 0.12 -0.41 13.95
C HIS A 510 1.63 -0.38 13.72
N TYR A 511 2.37 0.25 14.62
CA TYR A 511 3.82 0.38 14.58
C TYR A 511 4.40 -0.38 15.76
N HIS A 512 5.33 -1.29 15.48
CA HIS A 512 5.97 -2.11 16.50
C HIS A 512 7.49 -1.94 16.39
N VAL A 513 8.13 -1.45 17.46
CA VAL A 513 9.58 -1.22 17.52
C VAL A 513 10.26 -2.50 17.98
N LEU A 514 10.88 -3.21 17.04
CA LEU A 514 11.55 -4.48 17.32
C LEU A 514 12.97 -4.30 17.87
N TRP A 515 13.60 -3.17 17.54
CA TRP A 515 14.96 -2.85 17.98
C TRP A 515 15.17 -1.35 18.00
N ASP A 516 15.82 -0.82 19.03
CA ASP A 516 16.12 0.60 19.10
C ASP A 516 17.42 0.92 19.86
N GLU A 517 18.48 1.22 19.11
CA GLU A 517 19.74 1.72 19.68
C GLU A 517 19.81 3.25 19.71
N ASN A 518 18.87 3.93 19.04
CA ASN A 518 18.82 5.39 19.06
C ASN A 518 18.13 5.92 20.33
N ASN A 519 17.57 5.02 21.16
CA ASN A 519 16.90 5.32 22.43
C ASN A 519 15.81 6.40 22.27
N PHE A 520 14.90 6.18 21.32
CA PHE A 520 13.74 7.04 21.14
C PHE A 520 12.80 6.94 22.32
N THR A 521 12.29 8.09 22.76
CA THR A 521 11.09 8.11 23.59
C THR A 521 9.85 7.87 22.73
N ALA A 522 8.78 7.36 23.35
CA ALA A 522 7.48 7.16 22.72
C ALA A 522 7.02 8.42 21.95
N ASP A 523 7.00 9.57 22.63
CA ASP A 523 6.59 10.85 22.05
C ASP A 523 7.42 11.26 20.83
N ARG A 524 8.75 11.03 20.86
CA ARG A 524 9.64 11.41 19.76
C ARG A 524 9.40 10.55 18.54
N LEU A 525 9.31 9.24 18.70
CA LEU A 525 9.11 8.34 17.57
C LEU A 525 7.72 8.52 16.97
N GLN A 526 6.67 8.59 17.80
CA GLN A 526 5.29 8.81 17.34
C GLN A 526 5.14 10.13 16.58
N SER A 527 5.70 11.22 17.11
CA SER A 527 5.69 12.53 16.44
C SER A 527 6.47 12.51 15.13
N LEU A 528 7.64 11.86 15.10
CA LEU A 528 8.42 11.69 13.87
C LEU A 528 7.64 10.91 12.81
N THR A 529 7.08 9.75 13.17
CA THR A 529 6.29 8.91 12.26
C THR A 529 5.08 9.66 11.71
N ASN A 530 4.36 10.40 12.56
CA ASN A 530 3.25 11.24 12.14
C ASN A 530 3.70 12.34 11.18
N ASN A 531 4.77 13.07 11.50
CA ASN A 531 5.24 14.17 10.67
C ASN A 531 5.70 13.69 9.29
N LEU A 532 6.38 12.54 9.24
CA LEU A 532 6.77 11.92 7.98
C LEU A 532 5.55 11.59 7.11
N CYS A 533 4.37 11.27 7.67
CA CYS A 533 3.16 10.99 6.86
C CYS A 533 2.69 12.18 6.01
N TYR A 534 3.20 13.40 6.26
CA TYR A 534 2.93 14.60 5.47
C TYR A 534 3.94 14.85 4.34
N THR A 535 5.01 14.05 4.24
CA THR A 535 6.05 14.22 3.19
C THR A 535 5.80 13.36 1.94
N TYR A 536 4.64 12.73 1.84
CA TYR A 536 4.28 11.93 0.68
C TYR A 536 4.02 12.82 -0.55
N ALA A 537 4.86 12.69 -1.57
CA ALA A 537 4.98 13.67 -2.64
C ALA A 537 3.82 13.68 -3.64
N ARG A 538 3.02 12.61 -3.73
CA ARG A 538 2.02 12.43 -4.79
C ARG A 538 0.69 13.16 -4.53
N CYS A 539 0.48 13.68 -3.31
CA CYS A 539 -0.72 14.43 -2.97
C CYS A 539 -0.47 15.39 -1.80
N THR A 540 -1.34 16.38 -1.66
CA THR A 540 -1.37 17.33 -0.54
C THR A 540 -2.23 16.82 0.62
N ARG A 541 -1.98 15.58 1.04
CA ARG A 541 -2.72 14.91 2.13
C ARG A 541 -1.76 14.05 2.93
N SER A 542 -2.01 13.97 4.23
CA SER A 542 -1.34 12.99 5.08
C SER A 542 -1.78 11.59 4.70
N VAL A 543 -0.81 10.68 4.55
CA VAL A 543 -1.04 9.28 4.19
C VAL A 543 -1.12 8.39 5.42
N SER A 544 -1.77 7.23 5.27
CA SER A 544 -2.09 6.30 6.37
C SER A 544 -0.91 5.52 6.95
N ILE A 545 0.23 5.51 6.26
CA ILE A 545 1.47 4.86 6.67
C ILE A 545 2.62 5.77 6.28
N VAL A 546 3.75 5.61 6.94
CA VAL A 546 4.95 6.43 6.72
C VAL A 546 5.44 6.32 5.26
N PRO A 547 5.83 7.43 4.58
CA PRO A 547 6.11 7.41 3.15
C PRO A 547 7.21 6.45 2.68
N PRO A 548 8.31 6.19 3.41
CA PRO A 548 9.28 5.15 3.04
C PRO A 548 8.62 3.79 2.78
N ALA A 549 7.72 3.35 3.68
CA ALA A 549 6.96 2.11 3.51
C ALA A 549 5.99 2.21 2.33
N TYR A 550 5.32 3.36 2.17
CA TYR A 550 4.41 3.60 1.05
C TYR A 550 5.14 3.54 -0.31
N TYR A 551 6.32 4.14 -0.42
CA TYR A 551 7.14 4.16 -1.62
C TYR A 551 7.70 2.77 -1.94
N ALA A 552 8.13 2.00 -0.94
CA ALA A 552 8.54 0.62 -1.13
C ALA A 552 7.41 -0.23 -1.76
N HIS A 553 6.18 -0.09 -1.27
CA HIS A 553 5.01 -0.76 -1.86
C HIS A 553 4.75 -0.29 -3.31
N GLN A 554 4.94 0.99 -3.63
CA GLN A 554 4.79 1.49 -5.00
C GLN A 554 5.87 0.98 -5.94
N ALA A 555 7.12 0.95 -5.49
CA ALA A 555 8.24 0.41 -6.25
C ALA A 555 8.03 -1.09 -6.53
N ALA A 556 7.61 -1.88 -5.54
CA ALA A 556 7.27 -3.29 -5.71
C ALA A 556 6.09 -3.49 -6.68
N PHE A 557 5.03 -2.69 -6.57
CA PHE A 557 3.90 -2.74 -7.49
C PHE A 557 4.32 -2.37 -8.93
N ARG A 558 5.20 -1.38 -9.08
CA ARG A 558 5.77 -1.00 -10.38
C ARG A 558 6.61 -2.14 -10.97
N ALA A 559 7.45 -2.79 -10.15
CA ALA A 559 8.29 -3.90 -10.56
C ALA A 559 7.47 -5.11 -11.04
N ARG A 560 6.29 -5.36 -10.45
CA ARG A 560 5.38 -6.43 -10.91
C ARG A 560 4.96 -6.25 -12.37
N PHE A 561 4.73 -5.02 -12.83
CA PHE A 561 4.42 -4.76 -14.24
C PHE A 561 5.59 -5.07 -15.19
N TYR A 562 6.83 -5.08 -14.68
CA TYR A 562 7.99 -5.49 -15.47
C TYR A 562 8.13 -7.02 -15.56
N MET A 563 7.46 -7.76 -14.68
CA MET A 563 7.54 -9.22 -14.62
C MET A 563 6.37 -9.92 -15.33
N GLU A 564 5.22 -9.24 -15.49
CA GLU A 564 4.05 -9.83 -16.16
C GLU A 564 4.40 -10.10 -17.64
N PRO A 565 4.43 -11.37 -18.07
CA PRO A 565 4.69 -11.70 -19.47
C PRO A 565 3.54 -11.23 -20.35
N GLU A 566 3.82 -10.98 -21.63
CA GLU A 566 2.84 -10.88 -22.69
C GLU A 566 2.00 -12.17 -22.77
N THR A 567 0.99 -12.30 -21.92
CA THR A 567 -0.11 -13.23 -22.13
C THR A 567 -1.29 -12.42 -22.62
N SER A 568 -1.12 -11.84 -23.81
CA SER A 568 -2.23 -11.55 -24.71
C SER A 568 -2.50 -12.79 -25.57
N ASP A 569 -2.75 -13.93 -24.93
CA ASP A 569 -3.58 -14.96 -25.53
C ASP A 569 -4.99 -14.75 -24.96
N SER A 570 -5.70 -13.85 -25.62
CA SER A 570 -7.15 -13.97 -25.74
C SER A 570 -7.43 -15.44 -26.06
N GLY A 571 -8.19 -16.12 -25.22
CA GLY A 571 -8.69 -17.46 -25.51
C GLY A 571 -9.46 -17.43 -26.82
N SER A 572 -8.77 -17.75 -27.91
CA SER A 572 -9.37 -17.91 -29.22
C SER A 572 -9.60 -19.40 -29.40
N MET A 573 -10.83 -19.80 -29.12
CA MET A 573 -11.36 -21.10 -29.52
C MET A 573 -11.49 -21.08 -31.05
N THR A 574 -10.54 -21.65 -31.78
CA THR A 574 -10.75 -22.01 -33.18
C THR A 574 -11.11 -23.49 -33.27
N SER A 575 -12.39 -23.76 -33.42
CA SER A 575 -12.95 -25.04 -33.84
C SER A 575 -12.80 -25.22 -35.36
N GLY A 576 -12.19 -26.32 -35.78
CA GLY A 576 -12.15 -26.79 -37.18
C GLY A 576 -11.58 -28.21 -37.28
N PRO A 577 -12.03 -29.06 -38.22
CA PRO A 577 -12.14 -30.50 -38.02
C PRO A 577 -10.90 -31.32 -38.45
N ALA A 578 -10.91 -32.57 -37.99
CA ALA A 578 -9.86 -33.58 -38.06
C ALA A 578 -9.28 -33.86 -39.47
N GLY A 579 -7.95 -34.02 -39.52
CA GLY A 579 -7.22 -34.68 -40.60
C GLY A 579 -6.23 -35.69 -40.02
N ARG A 580 -6.35 -36.95 -40.45
CA ARG A 580 -5.53 -38.12 -40.05
C ARG A 580 -4.08 -37.98 -40.54
N GLY A 581 -3.11 -38.39 -39.73
CA GLY A 581 -1.72 -38.58 -40.18
C GLY A 581 -0.76 -39.03 -39.07
N SER A 582 -0.07 -40.14 -39.30
CA SER A 582 0.78 -40.96 -38.43
C SER A 582 1.86 -40.27 -37.59
N GLY A 583 2.04 -40.81 -36.37
CA GLY A 583 3.30 -41.23 -35.73
C GLY A 583 4.55 -40.34 -35.76
N ILE A 584 5.05 -39.97 -34.58
CA ILE A 584 6.41 -40.27 -34.05
C ILE A 584 6.49 -39.73 -32.61
N GLY A 585 7.12 -40.52 -31.73
CA GLY A 585 7.12 -40.34 -30.28
C GLY A 585 7.79 -39.07 -29.78
N GLY A 586 7.17 -38.46 -28.76
CA GLY A 586 7.73 -37.37 -27.97
C GLY A 586 7.35 -37.57 -26.50
N VAL A 587 8.37 -37.76 -25.68
CA VAL A 587 8.34 -38.07 -24.24
C VAL A 587 7.41 -37.11 -23.47
N ARG A 588 6.42 -37.67 -22.77
CA ARG A 588 5.64 -36.96 -21.74
C ARG A 588 6.58 -36.62 -20.58
N SER A 589 7.00 -35.36 -20.48
CA SER A 589 7.64 -34.84 -19.28
C SER A 589 6.59 -34.74 -18.16
N THR A 590 6.64 -35.69 -17.24
CA THR A 590 6.02 -35.62 -15.92
C THR A 590 6.67 -34.49 -15.14
N ARG A 591 5.90 -33.45 -14.77
CA ARG A 591 6.35 -32.39 -13.88
C ARG A 591 6.69 -32.98 -12.52
N VAL A 592 7.99 -33.06 -12.22
CA VAL A 592 8.51 -33.27 -10.87
C VAL A 592 8.27 -31.99 -10.05
N PRO A 593 7.66 -32.05 -8.85
CA PRO A 593 7.58 -30.91 -7.95
C PRO A 593 8.91 -30.78 -7.21
N GLY A 594 9.83 -29.96 -7.73
CA GLY A 594 11.15 -29.75 -7.11
C GLY A 594 12.17 -28.93 -7.89
N GLY A 595 11.80 -28.26 -8.99
CA GLY A 595 12.70 -27.36 -9.69
C GLY A 595 12.63 -25.95 -9.13
N ASN A 596 13.74 -25.42 -8.62
CA ASN A 596 13.94 -23.99 -8.39
C ASN A 596 13.51 -23.23 -9.65
N VAL A 597 12.34 -22.60 -9.62
CA VAL A 597 11.93 -21.67 -10.68
C VAL A 597 12.88 -20.50 -10.57
N ALA A 598 13.86 -20.44 -11.48
CA ALA A 598 14.83 -19.36 -11.52
C ALA A 598 14.09 -18.02 -11.53
N VAL A 599 14.34 -17.21 -10.50
CA VAL A 599 13.74 -15.90 -10.34
C VAL A 599 14.16 -15.03 -11.53
N ARG A 600 13.22 -14.64 -12.39
CA ARG A 600 13.53 -13.78 -13.54
C ARG A 600 14.07 -12.43 -13.06
N PRO A 601 15.24 -11.98 -13.55
CA PRO A 601 15.78 -10.68 -13.17
C PRO A 601 14.89 -9.56 -13.72
N LEU A 602 14.78 -8.46 -12.96
CA LEU A 602 14.07 -7.27 -13.42
C LEU A 602 14.86 -6.57 -14.54
N PRO A 603 14.19 -5.94 -15.52
CA PRO A 603 14.87 -5.14 -16.53
C PRO A 603 15.75 -4.06 -15.90
N ALA A 604 16.93 -3.84 -16.47
CA ALA A 604 17.83 -2.79 -16.01
C ALA A 604 17.21 -1.41 -16.30
N LEU A 605 17.01 -0.62 -15.24
CA LEU A 605 16.63 0.79 -15.37
C LEU A 605 17.84 1.61 -15.84
N LYS A 606 17.60 2.65 -16.65
CA LYS A 606 18.66 3.62 -17.00
C LYS A 606 19.15 4.36 -15.75
N GLU A 607 20.42 4.74 -15.74
CA GLU A 607 21.07 5.38 -14.58
C GLU A 607 20.42 6.71 -14.17
N ASN A 608 19.89 7.48 -15.13
CA ASN A 608 19.15 8.71 -14.85
C ASN A 608 17.82 8.43 -14.12
N VAL A 609 17.14 7.32 -14.46
CA VAL A 609 15.86 6.91 -13.84
C VAL A 609 16.08 6.32 -12.44
N LYS A 610 17.18 5.61 -12.20
CA LYS A 610 17.51 5.03 -10.88
C LYS A 610 17.65 6.07 -9.77
N LYS A 611 18.01 7.31 -10.13
CA LYS A 611 18.25 8.42 -9.19
C LYS A 611 17.01 9.24 -8.86
N VAL A 612 15.87 8.94 -9.48
CA VAL A 612 14.61 9.68 -9.30
C VAL A 612 13.50 8.77 -8.78
N MET A 613 12.42 9.37 -8.29
CA MET A 613 11.27 8.65 -7.76
C MET A 613 10.34 8.16 -8.89
N PHE A 614 10.87 7.34 -9.81
CA PHE A 614 10.18 6.89 -11.02
C PHE A 614 8.85 6.15 -10.76
N TYR A 615 8.74 5.53 -9.58
CA TYR A 615 7.55 4.82 -9.10
C TYR A 615 6.39 5.75 -8.67
N CYS A 616 6.58 7.07 -8.69
CA CYS A 616 5.57 8.03 -8.24
C CYS A 616 4.39 8.28 -9.19
#